data_AF-A0A6P0U8U5-F1
#
_entry.id   AF-A0A6P0U8U5-F1
#
_cell.length_a   1.000
_cell.length_b   1.000
_cell.length_c   1.000
_cell.angle_alpha   90.00
_cell.angle_beta   90.00
_cell.angle_gamma   90.00
#
_symmetry.space_group_name_H-M   'P 1'
#
loop_
_entity.id
_entity.type
_entity.pdbx_description
1 polymer ?
#
loop_
_entity_poly.entity_id
_entity_poly.type
_entity_poly.pdbx_seq_one_letter_code
_entity_poly.pdbx_strand_id
1 'polypeptide(L)'
;IYIFPLLRSSLSDWEYLKYLIAIKNFSSDDFRAIDQLWVKYSGGKFGFSVQKKIYRQKDKTKDSEIEVLNNFCESLGWQKQEESLLHNDLNLELEGVLPCLWTAEIPSLETKQKKEQKNLLIREINSDKEIKEKVLKLYLDILSKEL
;
A
#
# COMPACT_ATOMS: atom_id res chain seq x y z
N ILE A 1 -15.59 4.57 -13.06
CA ILE A 1 -15.47 4.96 -11.64
C ILE A 1 -13.98 5.04 -11.36
N TYR A 2 -13.49 6.20 -10.89
CA TYR A 2 -12.06 6.53 -10.85
C TYR A 2 -11.28 5.53 -9.99
N ILE A 3 -10.35 4.83 -10.63
CA ILE A 3 -9.38 3.96 -9.97
C ILE A 3 -8.18 4.86 -9.68
N PHE A 4 -7.84 5.07 -8.40
CA PHE A 4 -6.58 5.67 -7.96
C PHE A 4 -5.58 4.51 -7.73
N PRO A 5 -4.74 4.13 -8.71
CA PRO A 5 -3.72 3.12 -8.50
C PRO A 5 -2.50 3.89 -8.00
N LEU A 6 -2.45 4.15 -6.70
CA LEU A 6 -1.35 4.94 -6.15
C LEU A 6 -0.01 4.26 -6.42
N LEU A 7 0.08 2.92 -6.39
CA LEU A 7 1.32 2.19 -6.66
C LEU A 7 1.05 0.85 -7.39
N ARG A 8 1.71 0.64 -8.54
CA ARG A 8 1.67 -0.61 -9.32
C ARG A 8 2.82 -1.52 -8.88
N SER A 9 2.61 -2.83 -8.87
CA SER A 9 3.61 -3.84 -8.43
C SER A 9 4.82 -4.01 -9.37
N SER A 10 4.87 -3.32 -10.51
CA SER A 10 5.97 -3.41 -11.48
C SER A 10 6.46 -2.03 -11.92
N LEU A 11 6.91 -1.20 -10.98
CA LEU A 11 7.47 0.11 -11.32
C LEU A 11 8.90 -0.07 -11.83
N SER A 12 9.16 0.39 -13.06
CA SER A 12 10.53 0.70 -13.47
C SER A 12 11.11 1.82 -12.58
N ASP A 13 12.44 1.91 -12.47
CA ASP A 13 13.09 2.96 -11.68
C ASP A 13 12.63 4.37 -12.10
N TRP A 14 12.38 4.57 -13.39
CA TRP A 14 11.85 5.81 -13.94
C TRP A 14 10.41 6.10 -13.47
N GLU A 15 9.53 5.09 -13.47
CA GLU A 15 8.18 5.27 -12.96
C GLU A 15 8.18 5.53 -11.46
N TYR A 16 9.02 4.82 -10.69
CA TYR A 16 9.19 5.07 -9.26
C TYR A 16 9.60 6.53 -9.00
N LEU A 17 10.60 7.05 -9.72
CA LEU A 17 11.01 8.45 -9.61
C LEU A 17 9.88 9.41 -9.98
N LYS A 18 9.11 9.12 -11.03
CA LYS A 18 7.96 9.93 -11.43
C LYS A 18 6.89 9.99 -10.33
N TYR A 19 6.57 8.87 -9.69
CA TYR A 19 5.62 8.80 -8.57
C TYR A 19 6.15 9.52 -7.33
N LEU A 20 7.42 9.33 -6.98
CA LEU A 20 8.07 10.04 -5.88
C LEU A 20 7.98 11.55 -6.07
N ILE A 21 8.25 12.06 -7.28
CA ILE A 21 8.13 13.48 -7.61
C ILE A 21 6.66 13.94 -7.51
N ALA A 22 5.72 13.17 -8.05
CA ALA A 22 4.30 13.50 -7.99
C ALA A 22 3.80 13.60 -6.54
N ILE A 23 4.16 12.65 -5.68
CA ILE A 23 3.80 12.62 -4.26
C ILE A 23 4.45 13.77 -3.48
N LYS A 24 5.71 14.10 -3.79
CA LYS A 24 6.38 15.26 -3.18
C LYS A 24 5.65 16.56 -3.53
N ASN A 25 5.20 16.71 -4.76
CA ASN A 25 4.52 17.90 -5.26
C ASN A 25 3.02 17.94 -4.94
N PHE A 26 2.41 16.82 -4.55
CA PHE A 26 1.00 16.80 -4.16
C PHE A 26 0.81 17.58 -2.86
N SER A 27 -0.16 18.50 -2.86
CA SER A 27 -0.32 19.46 -1.77
C SER A 27 -0.77 18.77 -0.49
N SER A 28 -0.25 19.24 0.66
CA SER A 28 -0.68 18.72 1.97
C SER A 28 -2.16 19.02 2.23
N ASP A 29 -2.68 20.12 1.67
CA ASP A 29 -4.09 20.51 1.79
C ASP A 29 -5.01 19.53 1.08
N ASP A 30 -4.64 19.06 -0.12
CA ASP A 30 -5.40 18.05 -0.85
C ASP A 30 -5.39 16.71 -0.11
N PHE A 31 -4.23 16.29 0.43
CA PHE A 31 -4.15 15.08 1.26
C PHE A 31 -5.03 15.16 2.49
N ARG A 32 -5.02 16.31 3.17
CA ARG A 32 -5.86 16.57 4.34
C ARG A 32 -7.34 16.56 3.97
N ALA A 33 -7.73 17.15 2.85
CA ALA A 33 -9.10 17.13 2.37
C ALA A 33 -9.58 15.69 2.09
N ILE A 34 -8.76 14.88 1.41
CA ILE A 34 -9.06 13.47 1.15
C ILE A 34 -9.18 12.69 2.46
N ASP A 35 -8.25 12.88 3.40
CA ASP A 35 -8.29 12.23 4.71
C ASP A 35 -9.55 12.58 5.50
N GLN A 36 -9.91 13.87 5.55
CA GLN A 36 -11.12 14.35 6.21
C GLN A 36 -12.39 13.73 5.61
N LEU A 37 -12.44 13.54 4.29
CA LEU A 37 -13.55 12.84 3.64
C LEU A 37 -13.63 11.38 4.10
N TRP A 38 -12.50 10.65 4.09
CA TRP A 38 -12.46 9.27 4.58
C TRP A 38 -12.91 9.17 6.03
N VAL A 39 -12.34 9.99 6.92
CA VAL A 39 -12.65 9.99 8.35
C VAL A 39 -14.13 10.32 8.57
N LYS A 40 -14.65 11.36 7.92
CA LYS A 40 -16.03 11.82 8.11
C LYS A 40 -17.06 10.77 7.67
N TYR A 41 -16.89 10.19 6.48
CA TYR A 41 -17.88 9.28 5.91
C TYR A 41 -17.72 7.83 6.35
N SER A 42 -16.61 7.48 7.00
CA SER A 42 -16.41 6.15 7.62
C SER A 42 -16.74 6.12 9.12
N GLY A 43 -17.16 7.23 9.72
CA GLY A 43 -17.35 7.33 11.16
C GLY A 43 -16.04 7.23 11.94
N GLY A 44 -14.93 7.70 11.36
CA GLY A 44 -13.59 7.68 11.95
C GLY A 44 -12.82 6.38 11.75
N LYS A 45 -13.35 5.42 11.00
CA LYS A 45 -12.71 4.12 10.78
C LYS A 45 -11.60 4.13 9.72
N PHE A 46 -11.72 4.98 8.70
CA PHE A 46 -10.84 5.00 7.53
C PHE A 46 -10.15 6.35 7.38
N GLY A 47 -8.99 6.34 6.73
CA GLY A 47 -8.19 7.54 6.48
C GLY A 47 -6.69 7.30 6.68
N PHE A 48 -5.90 8.15 6.03
CA PHE A 48 -4.45 8.22 6.19
C PHE A 48 -4.06 8.59 7.62
N SER A 49 -4.83 9.43 8.32
CA SER A 49 -4.59 9.76 9.72
C SER A 49 -4.82 8.56 10.65
N VAL A 50 -5.82 7.73 10.36
CA VAL A 50 -6.08 6.47 11.07
C VAL A 50 -4.93 5.49 10.85
N GLN A 51 -4.52 5.30 9.59
CA GLN A 51 -3.39 4.45 9.23
C GLN A 51 -2.07 4.92 9.88
N LYS A 52 -1.84 6.24 9.92
CA LYS A 52 -0.69 6.86 10.62
C LYS A 52 -0.70 6.57 12.12
N LYS A 53 -1.88 6.61 12.76
CA LYS A 53 -2.02 6.26 14.19
C LYS A 53 -1.67 4.79 14.42
N ILE A 54 -2.19 3.88 13.60
CA ILE A 54 -1.88 2.45 13.66
C ILE A 54 -0.38 2.21 13.48
N TYR A 55 0.26 2.86 12.50
CA TYR A 55 1.69 2.76 12.27
C TYR A 55 2.55 3.27 13.45
N ARG A 56 2.10 4.34 14.13
CA ARG A 56 2.80 4.91 15.29
C ARG A 56 2.68 4.06 16.55
N GLN A 57 1.59 3.32 16.70
CA GLN A 57 1.36 2.45 17.86
C GLN A 57 2.16 1.14 17.80
N LYS A 58 2.81 0.86 16.66
CA LYS A 58 3.66 -0.33 16.52
C LYS A 58 4.96 -0.18 17.29
N ASP A 59 5.29 -1.23 18.03
CA ASP A 59 6.62 -1.43 18.60
C ASP A 59 7.60 -1.68 17.44
N LYS A 60 8.74 -0.98 17.47
CA LYS A 60 9.80 -1.02 16.45
C LYS A 60 11.15 -1.32 17.07
N THR A 61 11.17 -1.73 18.34
CA THR A 61 12.39 -1.74 19.15
C THR A 61 13.36 -2.87 18.79
N LYS A 62 12.92 -3.90 18.04
CA LYS A 62 13.74 -5.09 17.70
C LYS A 62 13.55 -5.64 16.29
N ASP A 63 12.62 -5.10 15.51
CA ASP A 63 12.22 -5.68 14.23
C ASP A 63 13.00 -5.05 13.08
N SER A 64 13.26 -5.85 12.04
CA SER A 64 13.78 -5.31 10.78
C SER A 64 12.76 -4.35 10.13
N GLU A 65 13.21 -3.38 9.34
CA GLU A 65 12.30 -2.41 8.68
C GLU A 65 11.21 -3.11 7.85
N ILE A 66 11.57 -4.20 7.17
CA ILE A 66 10.64 -5.03 6.38
C ILE A 66 9.58 -5.70 7.26
N GLU A 67 9.97 -6.18 8.44
CA GLU A 67 9.06 -6.83 9.39
C GLU A 67 8.09 -5.82 10.01
N VAL A 68 8.57 -4.62 10.35
CA VAL A 68 7.72 -3.50 10.79
C VAL A 68 6.68 -3.16 9.71
N LEU A 69 7.10 -3.10 8.45
CA LEU A 69 6.22 -2.82 7.31
C LEU A 69 5.20 -3.94 7.07
N ASN A 70 5.61 -5.21 7.18
CA ASN A 70 4.71 -6.34 7.05
C ASN A 70 3.67 -6.38 8.17
N ASN A 71 4.10 -6.20 9.41
CA ASN A 71 3.22 -6.13 10.57
C ASN A 71 2.22 -4.98 10.48
N PHE A 72 2.65 -3.85 9.91
CA PHE A 72 1.77 -2.73 9.61
C PHE A 72 0.70 -3.12 8.58
N CYS A 73 1.06 -3.69 7.44
CA CYS A 73 0.12 -4.16 6.43
C CYS A 73 -0.87 -5.21 6.96
N GLU A 74 -0.41 -6.14 7.81
CA GLU A 74 -1.29 -7.13 8.46
C GLU A 74 -2.29 -6.46 9.40
N SER A 75 -1.87 -5.41 10.11
CA SER A 75 -2.74 -4.69 11.05
C SER A 75 -3.83 -3.88 10.36
N LEU A 76 -3.57 -3.42 9.14
CA LEU A 76 -4.58 -2.78 8.30
C LEU A 76 -5.50 -3.81 7.62
N GLY A 77 -5.23 -5.11 7.77
CA GLY A 77 -5.97 -6.17 7.08
C GLY A 77 -5.72 -6.20 5.59
N TRP A 78 -4.55 -5.72 5.14
CA TRP A 78 -4.19 -5.72 3.73
C TRP A 78 -3.53 -7.03 3.30
N GLN A 79 -2.89 -7.73 4.23
CA GLN A 79 -2.21 -9.01 3.95
C GLN A 79 -2.46 -10.01 5.09
N LYS A 80 -2.28 -11.29 4.80
CA LYS A 80 -2.35 -12.38 5.78
C LYS A 80 -1.29 -13.41 5.45
N GLN A 81 -0.48 -13.81 6.43
CA GLN A 81 0.60 -14.81 6.23
C GLN A 81 1.54 -14.43 5.07
N GLU A 82 1.95 -13.15 5.03
CA GLU A 82 2.79 -12.57 3.97
C GLU A 82 2.16 -12.48 2.56
N GLU A 83 0.94 -12.99 2.36
CA GLU A 83 0.18 -12.87 1.11
C GLU A 83 -0.71 -11.63 1.10
N SER A 84 -0.54 -10.77 0.08
CA SER A 84 -1.39 -9.59 -0.10
C SER A 84 -2.81 -9.98 -0.50
N LEU A 85 -3.81 -9.43 0.18
CA LEU A 85 -5.22 -9.67 -0.09
C LEU A 85 -5.72 -8.82 -1.27
N LEU A 86 -6.64 -9.40 -2.04
CA LEU A 86 -7.37 -8.67 -3.07
C LEU A 86 -8.38 -7.72 -2.41
N HIS A 87 -8.75 -6.66 -3.14
CA HIS A 87 -9.70 -5.65 -2.68
C HIS A 87 -11.02 -6.24 -2.18
N ASN A 88 -11.54 -7.27 -2.85
CA ASN A 88 -12.78 -7.93 -2.48
C ASN A 88 -12.66 -8.79 -1.21
N ASP A 89 -11.43 -9.13 -0.81
CA ASP A 89 -11.13 -9.96 0.36
C ASP A 89 -10.74 -9.11 1.58
N LEU A 90 -10.74 -7.77 1.44
CA LEU A 90 -10.45 -6.87 2.55
C LEU A 90 -11.57 -6.92 3.60
N ASN A 91 -11.17 -7.11 4.86
CA ASN A 91 -12.11 -7.01 5.97
C ASN A 91 -12.40 -5.53 6.28
N LEU A 92 -13.52 -5.02 5.77
CA LEU A 92 -13.97 -3.63 5.96
C LEU A 92 -14.37 -3.29 7.41
N GLU A 93 -14.39 -4.27 8.31
CA GLU A 93 -14.60 -4.03 9.73
C GLU A 93 -13.35 -3.46 10.42
N LEU A 94 -12.16 -3.65 9.85
CA LEU A 94 -10.89 -3.20 10.40
C LEU A 94 -10.65 -1.69 10.20
N GLU A 95 -10.05 -1.06 11.20
CA GLU A 95 -9.65 0.34 11.11
C GLU A 95 -8.47 0.53 10.16
N GLY A 96 -8.48 1.61 9.38
CA GLY A 96 -7.41 1.96 8.47
C GLY A 96 -7.26 1.01 7.26
N VAL A 97 -8.17 0.06 7.06
CA VAL A 97 -8.17 -0.81 5.85
C VAL A 97 -8.34 0.01 4.56
N LEU A 98 -8.95 1.19 4.64
CA LEU A 98 -9.06 2.14 3.54
C LEU A 98 -8.48 3.52 3.92
N PRO A 99 -7.97 4.27 2.91
CA PRO A 99 -7.76 3.86 1.51
C PRO A 99 -6.65 2.81 1.37
N CYS A 100 -6.88 1.75 0.59
CA CYS A 100 -5.88 0.69 0.35
C CYS A 100 -4.89 1.11 -0.75
N LEU A 101 -3.61 0.78 -0.57
CA LEU A 101 -2.51 1.23 -1.42
C LEU A 101 -2.45 0.48 -2.77
N TRP A 102 -2.91 -0.77 -2.80
CA TRP A 102 -2.94 -1.61 -4.00
C TRP A 102 -4.36 -1.74 -4.56
N THR A 103 -4.48 -1.54 -5.86
CA THR A 103 -5.65 -2.01 -6.61
C THR A 103 -5.47 -3.50 -6.82
N ALA A 104 -6.46 -4.31 -6.44
CA ALA A 104 -6.53 -5.70 -6.87
C ALA A 104 -6.20 -5.81 -8.36
N GLU A 105 -5.47 -6.85 -8.72
CA GLU A 105 -5.34 -7.31 -10.10
C GLU A 105 -6.73 -7.32 -10.75
N ILE A 106 -6.89 -6.66 -11.90
CA ILE A 106 -8.12 -6.80 -12.68
C ILE A 106 -8.09 -8.22 -13.25
N PRO A 107 -9.07 -9.10 -12.94
CA PRO A 107 -9.06 -10.49 -13.38
C PRO A 107 -8.97 -10.66 -14.91
N SER A 108 -9.33 -9.64 -15.69
CA SER A 108 -9.28 -9.66 -17.15
C SER A 108 -7.87 -9.53 -17.75
N LEU A 109 -6.83 -9.34 -16.94
CA LEU A 109 -5.43 -9.22 -17.40
C LEU A 109 -4.55 -10.40 -16.98
N GLU A 110 -5.14 -11.58 -16.74
CA GLU A 110 -4.40 -12.83 -16.78
C GLU A 110 -3.93 -13.11 -18.22
N THR A 111 -2.78 -12.56 -18.61
CA THR A 111 -2.10 -13.01 -19.82
C THR A 111 -1.64 -14.46 -19.60
N LYS A 112 -1.98 -15.33 -20.56
CA LYS A 112 -1.62 -16.76 -20.63
C LYS A 112 -0.13 -17.09 -20.38
N GLN A 113 0.75 -16.08 -20.29
CA GLN A 113 2.18 -16.22 -20.04
C GLN A 113 2.54 -16.64 -18.60
N LYS A 114 1.72 -16.34 -17.58
CA LYS A 114 2.06 -16.66 -16.17
C LYS A 114 2.05 -18.16 -15.83
N LYS A 115 1.40 -19.02 -16.65
CA LYS A 115 1.34 -20.47 -16.40
C LYS A 115 2.63 -21.22 -16.77
N GLU A 116 3.43 -20.67 -17.67
CA GLU A 116 4.70 -21.27 -18.12
C GLU A 116 5.93 -20.78 -17.33
N GLN A 117 5.84 -19.65 -16.63
CA GLN A 117 6.94 -19.03 -15.87
C GLN A 117 7.24 -19.67 -14.50
N LYS A 118 6.66 -20.84 -14.20
CA LYS A 118 6.80 -21.49 -12.89
C LYS A 118 8.25 -21.83 -12.48
N ASN A 119 9.18 -21.83 -13.45
CA ASN A 119 10.62 -22.08 -13.24
C ASN A 119 11.51 -20.81 -13.25
N LEU A 120 10.99 -19.60 -13.51
CA LEU A 120 11.71 -18.32 -13.33
C LEU A 120 11.60 -17.73 -11.91
N LEU A 121 10.76 -18.35 -11.07
CA LEU A 121 10.23 -17.85 -9.81
C LEU A 121 11.26 -17.27 -8.82
N ILE A 122 12.47 -17.82 -8.71
CA ILE A 122 13.40 -17.45 -7.63
C ILE A 122 14.01 -16.06 -7.83
N ARG A 123 14.16 -15.58 -9.08
CA ARG A 123 14.65 -14.22 -9.36
C ARG A 123 13.53 -13.18 -9.31
N GLU A 124 12.32 -13.54 -9.72
CA GLU A 124 11.14 -12.66 -9.68
C GLU A 124 10.65 -12.39 -8.26
N ILE A 125 10.66 -13.40 -7.37
CA ILE A 125 10.27 -13.24 -5.96
C ILE A 125 11.12 -12.19 -5.22
N ASN A 126 12.44 -12.15 -5.49
CA ASN A 126 13.32 -11.15 -4.88
C ASN A 126 13.06 -9.73 -5.42
N SER A 127 12.73 -9.60 -6.71
CA SER A 127 12.38 -8.32 -7.33
C SER A 127 11.03 -7.78 -6.83
N ASP A 128 10.03 -8.64 -6.65
CA ASP A 128 8.72 -8.24 -6.12
C ASP A 128 8.82 -7.78 -4.66
N LYS A 129 9.67 -8.44 -3.86
CA LYS A 129 9.93 -8.03 -2.47
C LYS A 129 10.57 -6.64 -2.39
N GLU A 130 11.56 -6.37 -3.24
CA GLU A 130 12.22 -5.06 -3.30
C GLU A 130 11.27 -3.94 -3.77
N ILE A 131 10.42 -4.22 -4.77
CA ILE A 131 9.43 -3.25 -5.27
C ILE A 131 8.38 -2.96 -4.20
N LYS A 132 7.86 -4.00 -3.51
CA LYS A 132 6.91 -3.86 -2.40
C LYS A 132 7.49 -2.98 -1.29
N GLU A 133 8.76 -3.16 -0.96
CA GLU A 133 9.45 -2.34 0.05
C GLU A 133 9.55 -0.87 -0.39
N LYS A 134 9.99 -0.60 -1.63
CA LYS A 134 10.06 0.77 -2.19
C LYS A 134 8.71 1.48 -2.17
N VAL A 135 7.65 0.77 -2.56
CA VAL A 135 6.26 1.23 -2.56
C VAL A 135 5.79 1.59 -1.15
N LEU A 136 6.06 0.72 -0.17
CA LEU A 136 5.66 0.96 1.22
C LEU A 136 6.45 2.10 1.87
N LYS A 137 7.74 2.24 1.54
CA LYS A 137 8.55 3.38 1.98
C LYS A 137 7.99 4.70 1.48
N LEU A 138 7.64 4.76 0.20
CA LEU A 138 7.00 5.93 -0.40
C LEU A 138 5.65 6.25 0.27
N TYR A 139 4.90 5.24 0.65
CA TYR A 139 3.65 5.41 1.38
C TYR A 139 3.86 5.93 2.81
N LEU A 140 4.88 5.44 3.51
CA LEU A 140 5.26 6.01 4.80
C LEU A 140 5.69 7.46 4.70
N ASP A 141 6.38 7.85 3.62
CA ASP A 141 6.69 9.26 3.35
C ASP A 141 5.41 10.09 3.21
N ILE A 142 4.37 9.57 2.54
CA ILE A 142 3.05 10.21 2.49
C ILE A 142 2.47 10.36 3.90
N LEU A 143 2.44 9.29 4.70
CA LEU A 143 1.92 9.33 6.07
C LEU A 143 2.74 10.27 6.97
N SER A 144 4.01 10.50 6.67
CA SER A 144 4.88 11.40 7.42
C SER A 144 4.55 12.88 7.19
N LYS A 145 3.99 13.24 6.02
CA LYS A 145 3.52 14.61 5.73
C LYS A 145 2.50 15.06 6.78
N GLU A 146 2.37 16.37 6.96
CA GLU A 146 1.37 16.98 7.83
C GLU A 146 -0.04 16.78 7.26
N LEU A 147 -0.60 15.58 7.52
CA LEU A 147 -2.02 15.26 7.41
C LEU A 147 -2.81 16.07 8.45
#